data_AF-G7PTS1-F1
#
_entry.id   AF-G7PTS1-F1
#
_cell.length_a   1.000
_cell.length_b   1.000
_cell.length_c   1.000
_cell.angle_alpha   90.00
_cell.angle_beta   90.00
_cell.angle_gamma   90.00
#
_symmetry.space_group_name_H-M   'P 1'
#
loop_
_entity.id
_entity.type
_entity.pdbx_description
1 polymer ?
#
loop_
_entity_poly.entity_id
_entity_poly.type
_entity_poly.pdbx_seq_one_letter_code
_entity_poly.pdbx_strand_id
1 'polypeptide(L)'
;QEKAISIWESKNFFFELEPLPGAVEAVKEMANLQNTDVFICTSPIKMFKYCPYEKYAWVEKHFGPDFLEQIVLTRDKTVVSADLLIDDRPDITGNQPPAGSMSSSPPATTSTCSCSPLAAGYTHGRTTGRPFWTASGPAELDCASGSSGAL
;
A
#
# COMPACT_ATOMS: atom_id res chain seq x y z
N GLN A 1 -14.12 22.27 -20.72
CA GLN A 1 -13.72 21.04 -20.00
C GLN A 1 -13.48 19.88 -20.97
N GLU A 2 -14.37 19.65 -21.94
CA GLU A 2 -14.26 18.58 -22.95
C GLU A 2 -12.93 18.56 -23.72
N LYS A 3 -12.41 19.73 -24.13
CA LYS A 3 -11.10 19.81 -24.82
C LYS A 3 -9.94 19.28 -23.97
N ALA A 4 -9.97 19.48 -22.65
CA ALA A 4 -8.93 18.97 -21.76
C ALA A 4 -9.08 17.45 -21.55
N ILE A 5 -10.34 16.98 -21.45
CA ILE A 5 -10.66 15.55 -21.37
C ILE A 5 -10.08 14.78 -22.56
N SER A 6 -10.29 15.28 -23.78
CA SER A 6 -9.76 14.62 -24.98
C SER A 6 -8.24 14.53 -25.02
N ILE A 7 -7.52 15.44 -24.33
CA ILE A 7 -6.06 15.42 -24.29
C ILE A 7 -5.58 14.28 -23.39
N TRP A 8 -6.06 14.17 -22.15
CA TRP A 8 -5.59 13.11 -21.25
C TRP A 8 -6.20 11.73 -21.54
N GLU A 9 -7.25 11.65 -22.35
CA GLU A 9 -7.78 10.38 -22.86
C GLU A 9 -7.05 9.88 -24.11
N SER A 10 -6.14 10.68 -24.68
CA SER A 10 -5.35 10.29 -25.85
C SER A 10 -4.25 9.30 -25.48
N LYS A 11 -3.87 8.48 -26.47
CA LYS A 11 -2.77 7.52 -26.34
C LYS A 11 -1.45 8.25 -26.10
N ASN A 12 -0.59 7.66 -25.29
CA ASN A 12 0.72 8.12 -24.84
C ASN A 12 0.72 9.33 -23.91
N PHE A 13 -0.43 9.93 -23.61
CA PHE A 13 -0.47 11.13 -22.76
C PHE A 13 0.22 10.92 -21.41
N PHE A 14 -0.04 9.79 -20.73
CA PHE A 14 0.55 9.54 -19.41
C PHE A 14 2.00 9.04 -19.51
N PHE A 15 2.32 8.31 -20.57
CA PHE A 15 3.66 7.76 -20.78
C PHE A 15 4.69 8.84 -21.15
N GLU A 16 4.26 9.89 -21.84
CA GLU A 16 5.12 11.00 -22.30
C GLU A 16 5.26 12.13 -21.28
N LEU A 17 4.67 12.02 -20.07
CA LEU A 17 4.86 13.01 -19.02
C LEU A 17 6.31 13.04 -18.55
N GLU A 18 6.88 14.24 -18.45
CA GLU A 18 8.19 14.43 -17.86
C GLU A 18 8.09 14.37 -16.33
N PRO A 19 9.03 13.69 -15.63
CA PRO A 19 9.07 13.71 -14.18
C PRO A 19 9.25 15.13 -13.64
N LEU A 20 8.69 15.39 -12.47
CA LEU A 20 9.00 16.63 -11.75
C LEU A 20 10.49 16.66 -11.36
N PRO A 21 11.16 17.83 -11.41
CA PRO A 21 12.57 17.93 -11.04
C PRO A 21 12.84 17.40 -9.62
N GLY A 22 13.78 16.45 -9.51
CA GLY A 22 14.18 15.83 -8.24
C GLY A 22 13.24 14.72 -7.73
N ALA A 23 12.10 14.48 -8.38
CA ALA A 23 11.11 13.50 -7.88
C ALA A 23 11.60 12.05 -7.99
N VAL A 24 12.27 11.70 -9.10
CA VAL A 24 12.77 10.32 -9.31
C VAL A 24 13.90 10.03 -8.32
N GLU A 25 14.79 10.99 -8.13
CA GLU A 25 15.92 10.90 -7.19
C GLU A 25 15.42 10.77 -5.75
N ALA A 26 14.52 11.65 -5.33
CA ALA A 26 13.98 11.64 -3.97
C ALA A 26 13.25 10.32 -3.63
N VAL A 27 12.46 9.78 -4.56
CA VAL A 27 11.77 8.49 -4.34
C VAL A 27 12.76 7.33 -4.27
N LYS A 28 13.81 7.32 -5.11
CA LYS A 28 14.87 6.31 -5.06
C LYS A 28 15.66 6.38 -3.76
N GLU A 29 16.00 7.58 -3.29
CA GLU A 29 16.66 7.77 -1.99
C GLU A 29 15.77 7.27 -0.85
N MET A 30 14.49 7.64 -0.85
CA MET A 30 13.51 7.23 0.16
C MET A 30 13.34 5.70 0.21
N ALA A 31 13.28 5.03 -0.95
CA ALA A 31 13.16 3.58 -1.04
C ALA A 31 14.41 2.83 -0.54
N ASN A 32 15.56 3.52 -0.41
CA ASN A 32 16.79 2.94 0.12
C ASN A 32 16.99 3.21 1.63
N LEU A 33 16.08 3.96 2.27
CA LEU A 33 16.14 4.21 3.70
C LEU A 33 15.78 2.94 4.49
N GLN A 34 16.40 2.78 5.66
CA GLN A 34 16.10 1.66 6.54
C GLN A 34 14.68 1.81 7.10
N ASN A 35 13.96 0.69 7.23
CA ASN A 35 12.60 0.63 7.77
C ASN A 35 11.61 1.56 7.06
N THR A 36 11.80 1.79 5.76
CA THR A 36 10.94 2.67 4.96
C THR A 36 10.44 1.91 3.74
N ASP A 37 9.13 1.72 3.65
CA ASP A 37 8.47 1.15 2.48
C ASP A 37 7.83 2.27 1.66
N VAL A 38 8.13 2.31 0.36
CA VAL A 38 7.62 3.34 -0.56
C VAL A 38 6.71 2.71 -1.59
N PHE A 39 5.52 3.28 -1.76
CA PHE A 39 4.52 2.87 -2.75
C PHE A 39 4.08 4.06 -3.61
N ILE A 40 3.94 3.86 -4.91
CA ILE A 40 3.27 4.80 -5.80
C ILE A 40 1.77 4.53 -5.74
N CYS A 41 1.06 5.31 -4.93
CA CYS A 41 -0.39 5.26 -4.86
C CYS A 41 -1.02 6.28 -5.83
N THR A 42 -1.53 5.81 -6.97
CA THR A 42 -2.08 6.67 -8.04
C THR A 42 -3.50 6.26 -8.40
N SER A 43 -4.30 7.23 -8.86
CA SER A 43 -5.66 6.98 -9.35
C SER A 43 -5.72 6.95 -10.88
N PRO A 44 -6.34 5.92 -11.51
CA PRO A 44 -6.58 5.92 -12.94
C PRO A 44 -7.70 6.91 -13.29
N ILE A 45 -7.72 7.46 -14.50
CA ILE A 45 -8.91 8.19 -14.99
C ILE A 45 -10.06 7.22 -15.29
N LYS A 46 -11.29 7.75 -15.47
CA LYS A 46 -12.47 6.91 -15.77
C LYS A 46 -12.33 6.14 -17.09
N MET A 47 -11.79 6.79 -18.12
CA MET A 47 -11.49 6.16 -19.41
C MET A 47 -10.18 5.37 -19.29
N PHE A 48 -10.31 4.06 -19.05
CA PHE A 48 -9.19 3.20 -18.67
C PHE A 48 -8.35 2.66 -19.84
N LYS A 49 -8.66 3.01 -21.10
CA LYS A 49 -8.07 2.33 -22.28
C LYS A 49 -6.54 2.41 -22.33
N TYR A 50 -5.98 3.53 -21.89
CA TYR A 50 -4.54 3.80 -21.98
C TYR A 50 -3.91 4.05 -20.61
N CYS A 51 -4.62 4.75 -19.73
CA CYS A 51 -4.08 5.28 -18.47
C CYS A 51 -3.43 4.25 -17.53
N PRO A 52 -4.06 3.10 -17.19
CA PRO A 52 -3.44 2.12 -16.30
C PRO A 52 -2.10 1.62 -16.86
N TYR A 53 -2.11 1.10 -18.08
CA TYR A 53 -0.92 0.55 -18.74
C TYR A 53 0.21 1.59 -18.82
N GLU A 54 -0.10 2.80 -19.28
CA GLU A 54 0.91 3.85 -19.44
C GLU A 54 1.53 4.28 -18.11
N LYS A 55 0.78 4.23 -17.00
CA LYS A 55 1.33 4.48 -15.67
C LYS A 55 2.34 3.40 -15.24
N TYR A 56 2.05 2.12 -15.49
CA TYR A 56 3.03 1.04 -15.24
C TYR A 56 4.28 1.23 -16.10
N ALA A 57 4.10 1.47 -17.41
CA ALA A 57 5.21 1.68 -18.33
C ALA A 57 6.06 2.92 -17.96
N TRP A 58 5.42 3.99 -17.48
CA TRP A 58 6.12 5.18 -16.99
C TRP A 58 6.95 4.88 -15.75
N VAL A 59 6.42 4.12 -14.80
CA VAL A 59 7.18 3.70 -13.61
C VAL A 59 8.36 2.82 -14.00
N GLU A 60 8.16 1.83 -14.87
CA GLU A 60 9.25 0.97 -15.37
C GLU A 60 10.37 1.81 -16.01
N LYS A 61 10.00 2.76 -16.89
CA LYS A 61 10.93 3.64 -17.60
C LYS A 61 11.82 4.46 -16.65
N HIS A 62 11.29 4.94 -15.52
CA HIS A 62 11.98 5.88 -14.64
C HIS A 62 12.58 5.24 -13.37
N PHE A 63 11.95 4.18 -12.86
CA PHE A 63 12.33 3.50 -11.62
C PHE A 63 12.88 2.08 -11.81
N GLY A 64 12.64 1.48 -12.98
CA GLY A 64 13.03 0.10 -13.28
C GLY A 64 11.92 -0.92 -12.97
N PRO A 65 12.08 -2.17 -13.45
CA PRO A 65 11.05 -3.20 -13.38
C PRO A 65 10.72 -3.62 -11.94
N ASP A 66 11.70 -3.61 -11.04
CA ASP A 66 11.49 -4.02 -9.64
C ASP A 66 10.52 -3.09 -8.89
N PHE A 67 10.43 -1.82 -9.31
CA PHE A 67 9.56 -0.84 -8.68
C PHE A 67 8.08 -0.99 -9.11
N LEU A 68 7.78 -1.86 -10.08
CA LEU A 68 6.41 -2.14 -10.51
C LEU A 68 5.58 -2.81 -9.41
N GLU A 69 6.21 -3.60 -8.54
CA GLU A 69 5.59 -4.23 -7.38
C GLU A 69 5.11 -3.20 -6.34
N GLN A 70 5.63 -1.97 -6.40
CA GLN A 70 5.32 -0.88 -5.48
C GLN A 70 4.16 0.02 -5.97
N ILE A 71 3.46 -0.37 -7.04
CA ILE A 71 2.33 0.42 -7.58
C ILE A 71 1.01 -0.03 -6.96
N VAL A 72 0.29 0.93 -6.37
CA VAL A 72 -1.10 0.77 -5.94
C VAL A 72 -1.99 1.64 -6.83
N LEU A 73 -2.75 1.01 -7.72
CA LEU A 73 -3.68 1.69 -8.62
C LEU A 73 -5.10 1.65 -8.03
N THR A 74 -5.57 2.77 -7.48
CA THR A 74 -6.90 2.86 -6.83
C THR A 74 -7.57 4.21 -7.03
N ARG A 75 -8.89 4.24 -7.17
CA ARG A 75 -9.70 5.48 -7.16
C ARG A 75 -9.97 6.00 -5.76
N ASP A 76 -9.89 5.13 -4.76
CA ASP A 76 -10.08 5.45 -3.36
C ASP A 76 -8.75 5.20 -2.63
N LYS A 77 -8.03 6.27 -2.30
CA LYS A 77 -6.77 6.18 -1.56
C LYS A 77 -6.98 6.02 -0.06
N THR A 78 -8.19 6.29 0.45
CA THR A 78 -8.48 6.22 1.89
C THR A 78 -8.46 4.80 2.43
N VAL A 79 -8.65 3.80 1.57
CA VAL A 79 -8.55 2.38 1.93
C VAL A 79 -7.11 1.85 1.93
N VAL A 80 -6.13 2.65 1.50
CA VAL A 80 -4.72 2.28 1.52
C VAL A 80 -4.14 2.75 2.84
N SER A 81 -3.76 1.80 3.70
CA SER A 81 -3.12 2.10 4.99
C SER A 81 -1.63 2.40 4.78
N ALA A 82 -1.20 3.59 5.18
CA ALA A 82 0.20 4.03 5.19
C ALA A 82 0.38 5.12 6.25
N ASP A 83 1.62 5.34 6.71
CA ASP A 83 1.91 6.39 7.70
C ASP A 83 1.78 7.81 7.10
N LEU A 84 2.16 7.96 5.83
CA LEU A 84 2.17 9.23 5.11
C LEU A 84 1.61 9.07 3.69
N LEU A 85 0.91 10.10 3.20
CA LEU A 85 0.45 10.23 1.82
C LEU A 85 0.83 11.61 1.29
N ILE A 86 1.76 11.64 0.33
CA ILE A 86 2.18 12.85 -0.39
C ILE A 86 1.35 12.94 -1.67
N ASP A 87 0.44 13.90 -1.75
CA ASP A 87 -0.53 14.06 -2.83
C ASP A 87 -0.80 15.54 -3.09
N ASP A 88 -1.00 15.93 -4.36
CA ASP A 88 -1.31 17.29 -4.75
C ASP A 88 -2.78 17.65 -4.54
N ARG A 89 -3.65 16.65 -4.36
CA ARG A 89 -5.08 16.86 -4.07
C ARG A 89 -5.26 17.35 -2.63
N PRO A 90 -5.83 18.55 -2.39
CA PRO A 90 -5.97 19.10 -1.04
C PRO A 90 -6.93 18.29 -0.17
N ASP A 91 -8.04 17.82 -0.74
CA ASP A 91 -9.09 17.08 -0.03
C ASP A 91 -9.20 15.64 -0.55
N ILE A 92 -8.54 14.70 0.13
CA ILE A 92 -8.60 13.26 -0.18
C ILE A 92 -9.76 12.64 0.59
N THR A 93 -10.78 12.21 -0.15
CA THR A 93 -12.01 11.62 0.40
C THR A 93 -12.27 10.26 -0.22
N GLY A 94 -12.94 9.39 0.53
CA GLY A 94 -13.27 8.03 0.10
C GLY A 94 -14.14 7.32 1.12
N ASN A 95 -14.05 5.99 1.17
CA ASN A 95 -14.87 5.18 2.06
C ASN A 95 -14.35 5.13 3.50
N GLN A 96 -13.07 5.44 3.73
CA GLN A 96 -12.51 5.54 5.08
C GLN A 96 -12.43 7.00 5.52
N PRO A 97 -12.71 7.29 6.80
CA PRO A 97 -12.58 8.63 7.33
C PRO A 97 -11.08 9.00 7.44
N PRO A 98 -10.73 10.30 7.48
CA PRO A 98 -9.34 10.72 7.55
C PRO A 98 -8.58 10.07 8.70
N ALA A 99 -7.35 9.61 8.45
CA ALA A 99 -6.46 9.08 9.48
C ALA A 99 -6.28 10.17 10.58
N GLY A 100 -6.88 9.94 11.74
CA GLY A 100 -6.98 10.92 12.84
C GLY A 100 -8.40 11.15 13.35
N SER A 101 -9.42 10.78 12.57
CA SER A 101 -10.83 10.78 13.00
C SER A 101 -11.28 9.40 13.49
N MET A 102 -10.51 8.80 14.41
CA MET A 102 -11.04 7.69 15.19
C MET A 102 -12.05 8.26 16.19
N SER A 103 -13.33 8.29 15.81
CA SER A 103 -14.35 8.08 16.83
C SER A 103 -14.08 6.70 17.41
N SER A 104 -13.84 6.62 18.72
CA SER A 104 -13.67 5.39 19.47
C SER A 104 -14.81 4.40 19.16
N SER A 105 -14.62 3.53 18.19
CA SER A 105 -15.49 2.38 17.98
C SER A 105 -14.98 1.25 18.87
N PRO A 106 -15.85 0.57 19.62
CA PRO A 106 -15.46 -0.59 20.42
C PRO A 106 -14.90 -1.71 19.53
N PRO A 107 -14.09 -2.63 20.10
CA PRO A 107 -13.44 -3.68 19.32
C PRO A 107 -14.47 -4.49 18.53
N ALA A 108 -14.23 -4.66 17.24
CA ALA A 108 -15.04 -5.49 16.36
C ALA A 108 -15.18 -6.88 16.99
N THR A 109 -16.41 -7.25 17.33
CA THR A 109 -16.74 -8.63 17.66
C THR A 109 -16.41 -9.48 16.44
N THR A 110 -15.44 -10.38 16.60
CA THR A 110 -15.12 -11.45 15.65
C THR A 110 -16.41 -12.19 15.31
N SER A 111 -17.00 -11.89 14.14
CA SER A 111 -18.00 -12.75 13.55
C SER A 111 -17.25 -13.97 13.02
N THR A 112 -17.15 -15.00 13.84
CA THR A 112 -16.70 -16.31 13.38
C THR A 112 -17.78 -16.85 12.45
N CYS A 113 -17.55 -16.79 11.14
CA CYS A 113 -18.27 -17.63 10.19
C CYS A 113 -18.02 -19.09 10.58
N SER A 114 -19.05 -19.75 11.10
CA SER A 114 -19.02 -21.17 11.43
C SER A 114 -19.07 -21.99 10.13
N CYS A 115 -17.91 -22.18 9.49
CA CYS A 115 -17.73 -23.28 8.57
C CYS A 115 -17.04 -24.41 9.34
N SER A 116 -17.79 -25.45 9.70
CA SER A 116 -17.27 -26.66 10.32
C SER A 116 -16.17 -27.28 9.44
N PRO A 117 -14.99 -27.66 9.99
CA PRO A 117 -13.97 -28.35 9.22
C PRO A 117 -14.38 -29.81 8.99
N LEU A 118 -14.40 -30.25 7.73
CA LEU A 118 -14.28 -31.67 7.42
C LEU A 118 -12.79 -32.04 7.53
N ALA A 119 -12.49 -33.03 8.36
CA ALA A 119 -11.13 -33.51 8.60
C ALA A 119 -10.54 -34.20 7.35
N ALA A 120 -9.30 -33.85 6.98
CA ALA A 120 -8.33 -34.78 6.38
C ALA A 120 -6.92 -34.17 6.29
N GLY A 121 -5.95 -34.83 6.93
CA GLY A 121 -4.67 -35.23 6.32
C GLY A 121 -3.52 -34.21 6.15
N TYR A 122 -2.43 -34.46 6.89
CA TYR A 122 -1.04 -33.97 6.71
C TYR A 122 -0.55 -33.99 5.24
N THR A 123 0.36 -33.12 4.79
CA THR A 123 1.82 -33.25 4.97
C THR A 123 2.60 -31.93 4.89
N HIS A 124 3.82 -31.96 5.46
CA HIS A 124 4.78 -30.86 5.54
C HIS A 124 5.34 -30.42 4.17
N GLY A 125 5.24 -29.14 3.86
CA GLY A 125 5.99 -28.47 2.81
C GLY A 125 6.62 -27.18 3.37
N ARG A 126 7.95 -27.12 3.34
CA ARG A 126 8.72 -25.94 3.75
C ARG A 126 8.59 -24.88 2.66
N THR A 127 7.77 -23.86 2.87
CA THR A 127 7.73 -22.65 2.04
C THR A 127 8.15 -21.46 2.87
N THR A 128 9.31 -20.90 2.54
CA THR A 128 9.70 -19.55 2.92
C THR A 128 8.77 -18.57 2.22
N GLY A 129 7.60 -18.34 2.81
CA GLY A 129 6.66 -17.30 2.41
C GLY A 129 6.13 -16.67 3.68
N ARG A 130 6.67 -15.52 4.06
CA ARG A 130 6.03 -14.71 5.09
C ARG A 130 4.68 -14.26 4.51
N PRO A 131 3.53 -14.56 5.14
CA PRO A 131 2.26 -14.07 4.67
C PRO A 131 2.24 -12.55 4.80
N PHE A 132 1.97 -11.91 3.67
CA PHE A 132 1.53 -10.53 3.55
C PHE A 132 0.34 -10.33 4.50
N TRP A 133 0.49 -9.39 5.45
CA TRP A 133 -0.42 -9.03 6.55
C TRP A 133 -0.50 -10.00 7.74
N THR A 134 0.49 -9.91 8.62
CA THR A 134 0.21 -9.98 10.06
C THR A 134 0.57 -8.64 10.67
N ALA A 135 -0.44 -7.91 11.15
CA ALA A 135 -0.25 -6.77 12.03
C ALA A 135 0.62 -7.22 13.22
N SER A 136 1.74 -6.54 13.46
CA SER A 136 2.53 -6.75 14.67
C SER A 136 1.64 -6.48 15.88
N GLY A 137 1.31 -7.54 16.61
CA GLY A 137 0.74 -7.42 17.95
C GLY A 137 1.70 -6.69 18.90
N PRO A 138 1.20 -6.19 20.04
CA PRO A 138 1.98 -5.33 20.92
C PRO A 138 3.21 -6.07 21.45
N ALA A 139 4.33 -5.36 21.48
CA ALA A 139 5.57 -5.81 22.09
C ALA A 139 5.29 -6.36 23.50
N GLU A 140 5.62 -7.64 23.73
CA GLU A 140 5.74 -8.20 25.07
C GLU A 140 6.75 -7.36 25.85
N LEU A 141 6.28 -6.71 26.93
CA LEU A 141 7.16 -6.20 27.97
C LEU A 141 7.79 -7.41 28.68
N ASP A 142 9.07 -7.64 28.45
CA ASP A 142 9.89 -8.49 29.31
C ASP A 142 10.00 -7.83 30.69
N CYS A 143 9.12 -8.21 31.61
CA CYS A 143 9.33 -8.01 33.03
C CYS A 143 10.33 -9.05 33.53
N ALA A 144 11.62 -8.68 33.51
CA ALA A 144 12.65 -9.39 34.24
C ALA A 144 12.30 -9.44 35.74
N SER A 145 11.98 -10.63 36.25
CA SER A 145 11.92 -10.89 37.69
C SER A 145 13.21 -11.61 38.11
N GLY A 146 13.96 -10.93 38.97
CA GLY A 146 15.26 -11.37 39.47
C GLY A 146 15.17 -12.49 40.51
N SER A 147 16.21 -13.32 40.49
CA SER A 147 16.89 -14.04 41.57
C SER A 147 16.14 -14.36 42.88
N SER A 148 16.08 -15.65 43.21
CA SER A 148 16.73 -16.13 44.44
C SER A 148 17.09 -17.60 44.31
N GLY A 149 18.39 -17.92 44.40
CA GLY A 149 18.85 -19.25 44.77
C GLY A 149 18.65 -19.48 46.27
N ALA A 150 18.43 -20.73 46.65
CA ALA A 150 18.57 -21.20 48.02
C ALA A 150 19.24 -22.57 47.98
N LEU A 151 20.20 -22.73 48.90
CA LEU A 151 20.90 -23.95 49.27
C LEU A 151 19.94 -24.99 49.86
#